data_AF-A6IKG3-F1
#
_entry.id   AF-A6IKG3-F1
#
_cell.length_a   1.000
_cell.length_b   1.000
_cell.length_c   1.000
_cell.angle_alpha   90.00
_cell.angle_beta   90.00
_cell.angle_gamma   90.00
#
_symmetry.space_group_name_H-M   'P 1'
#
loop_
_entity.id
_entity.type
_entity.pdbx_description
1 polymer ?
#
loop_
_entity_poly.entity_id
_entity_poly.type
_entity_poly.pdbx_seq_one_letter_code
_entity_poly.pdbx_strand_id
1 'polypeptide(L)'
;MRRHYLSLKILREDKKCPGSLHIIKWIQGCFDALEKRYLHMAVLTLYTNPKEPEKVTEIYQFKFKYTKKGTSMDFDSSSTSFESGAHSKDVKKACSLLIRQLYVLMQNLGPLPNDVILTMKLHYYNSGSKNEFCAH
;
A
#
# COMPACT_ATOMS: atom_id res chain seq x y z
N MET A 1 -27.02 4.69 -20.27
CA MET A 1 -26.00 4.26 -19.27
C MET A 1 -24.97 5.36 -19.11
N ARG A 2 -24.91 6.04 -17.95
CA ARG A 2 -23.87 7.04 -17.67
C ARG A 2 -22.56 6.30 -17.36
N ARG A 3 -21.53 6.46 -18.20
CA ARG A 3 -20.16 6.02 -17.87
C ARG A 3 -19.66 6.91 -16.73
N HIS A 4 -19.69 6.40 -15.50
CA HIS A 4 -18.92 7.01 -14.42
C HIS A 4 -17.44 6.77 -14.73
N TYR A 5 -16.77 7.81 -15.26
CA TYR A 5 -15.33 7.83 -15.33
C TYR A 5 -14.79 7.85 -13.90
N LEU A 6 -13.96 6.88 -13.59
CA LEU A 6 -13.34 6.76 -12.28
C LEU A 6 -12.30 7.87 -12.16
N SER A 7 -12.60 8.90 -11.37
CA SER A 7 -11.66 9.98 -11.09
C SER A 7 -10.68 9.50 -10.02
N LEU A 8 -9.48 9.13 -10.45
CA LEU A 8 -8.41 8.69 -9.57
C LEU A 8 -7.53 9.87 -9.18
N LYS A 9 -7.30 10.02 -7.88
CA LYS A 9 -6.25 10.91 -7.39
C LYS A 9 -4.92 10.15 -7.46
N ILE A 10 -3.97 10.71 -8.19
CA ILE A 10 -2.63 10.16 -8.32
C ILE A 10 -1.70 11.04 -7.51
N LEU A 11 -0.99 10.45 -6.55
CA LEU A 11 0.09 11.14 -5.86
C LEU A 11 1.21 11.44 -6.85
N ARG A 12 1.63 12.70 -6.92
CA ARG A 12 2.74 13.16 -7.76
C ARG A 12 3.76 13.84 -6.88
N GLU A 13 5.01 13.78 -7.31
CA GLU A 13 6.07 14.52 -6.64
C GLU A 13 5.81 16.01 -6.79
N ASP A 14 5.69 16.70 -5.66
CA ASP A 14 5.57 18.14 -5.61
C ASP A 14 6.61 18.70 -4.65
N LYS A 15 7.55 19.46 -5.20
CA LYS A 15 8.60 20.14 -4.43
C LYS A 15 8.03 21.13 -3.42
N LYS A 16 6.80 21.62 -3.62
CA LYS A 16 6.10 22.53 -2.70
C LYS A 16 5.44 21.78 -1.54
N CYS A 17 5.31 20.46 -1.61
CA CYS A 17 4.70 19.61 -0.59
C CYS A 17 5.69 18.52 -0.15
N PRO A 18 6.56 18.78 0.85
CA PRO A 18 7.56 17.81 1.28
C PRO A 18 6.93 16.48 1.74
N GLY A 19 5.71 16.50 2.28
CA GLY A 19 4.98 15.28 2.64
C GLY A 19 4.76 14.33 1.46
N SER A 20 4.46 14.85 0.26
CA SER A 20 4.29 14.04 -0.95
C SER A 20 5.59 13.32 -1.33
N LEU A 21 6.73 14.00 -1.18
CA LEU A 21 8.05 13.46 -1.46
C LEU A 21 8.42 12.31 -0.51
N HIS A 22 8.08 12.43 0.78
CA HIS A 22 8.35 11.36 1.75
C HIS A 22 7.58 10.09 1.40
N ILE A 23 6.28 10.20 1.09
CA ILE A 23 5.45 9.05 0.72
C ILE A 23 5.98 8.39 -0.57
N ILE A 24 6.40 9.18 -1.56
CA ILE A 24 6.98 8.63 -2.79
C ILE A 24 8.27 7.86 -2.50
N LYS A 25 9.16 8.41 -1.68
CA LYS A 25 10.41 7.73 -1.27
C LYS A 25 10.15 6.44 -0.51
N TRP A 26 9.16 6.43 0.37
CA TRP A 26 8.69 5.22 1.06
C TRP A 26 8.29 4.13 0.07
N ILE A 27 7.44 4.46 -0.90
CA ILE A 27 7.00 3.52 -1.94
C ILE A 27 8.17 3.06 -2.83
N GLN A 28 9.11 3.94 -3.17
CA GLN A 28 10.33 3.56 -3.89
C GLN A 28 11.19 2.56 -3.10
N GLY A 29 11.33 2.76 -1.78
CA GLY A 29 12.01 1.81 -0.90
C GLY A 29 11.32 0.44 -0.86
N CYS A 30 9.98 0.40 -0.89
CA CYS A 30 9.24 -0.85 -1.04
C CYS A 30 9.58 -1.57 -2.35
N PHE A 31 9.65 -0.85 -3.47
CA PHE A 31 10.00 -1.44 -4.76
C PHE A 31 11.41 -2.04 -4.77
N ASP A 32 12.41 -1.33 -4.23
CA ASP A 32 13.78 -1.88 -4.08
C ASP A 32 13.77 -3.19 -3.28
N ALA A 33 13.04 -3.21 -2.17
CA ALA A 33 12.94 -4.39 -1.31
C ALA A 33 12.17 -5.56 -1.96
N LEU A 34 11.19 -5.25 -2.81
CA LEU A 34 10.45 -6.24 -3.59
C LEU A 34 11.30 -6.88 -4.68
N GLU A 35 12.08 -6.07 -5.41
CA GLU A 35 12.98 -6.54 -6.47
C GLU A 35 14.04 -7.49 -5.91
N LYS A 36 14.61 -7.14 -4.76
CA LYS A 36 15.61 -7.95 -4.04
C LYS A 36 15.00 -9.08 -3.20
N ARG A 37 13.67 -9.24 -3.23
CA ARG A 37 12.90 -10.33 -2.60
C ARG A 37 13.10 -10.49 -1.09
N TYR A 38 13.23 -9.39 -0.35
CA TYR A 38 13.36 -9.45 1.10
C TYR A 38 12.23 -8.73 1.85
N LEU A 39 11.31 -8.05 1.17
CA LEU A 39 10.14 -7.46 1.81
C LEU A 39 9.13 -8.53 2.21
N HIS A 40 8.83 -8.64 3.50
CA HIS A 40 7.80 -9.54 4.01
C HIS A 40 6.45 -8.84 4.14
N MET A 41 6.42 -7.62 4.69
CA MET A 41 5.20 -6.87 4.88
C MET A 41 5.45 -5.37 4.82
N ALA A 42 4.56 -4.62 4.19
CA ALA A 42 4.49 -3.16 4.33
C ALA A 42 3.20 -2.79 5.06
N VAL A 43 3.32 -1.97 6.10
CA VAL A 43 2.20 -1.55 6.94
C VAL A 43 2.11 -0.04 6.91
N LEU A 44 1.00 0.49 6.39
CA LEU A 44 0.65 1.91 6.48
C LEU A 44 -0.32 2.10 7.64
N THR A 45 -0.01 3.01 8.55
CA THR A 45 -0.79 3.27 9.76
C THR A 45 -1.19 4.74 9.81
N LEU A 46 -2.48 5.00 10.00
CA LEU A 46 -3.06 6.33 10.19
C LEU A 46 -3.57 6.47 11.63
N TYR A 47 -3.10 7.49 12.35
CA TYR A 47 -3.52 7.78 13.73
C TYR A 47 -3.56 9.29 13.96
N THR A 48 -4.33 9.74 14.96
CA THR A 48 -4.55 11.18 15.21
C THR A 48 -3.68 11.74 16.33
N ASN A 49 -3.23 10.90 17.27
CA ASN A 49 -2.47 11.33 18.44
C ASN A 49 -1.03 10.78 18.42
N PRO A 50 0.01 11.62 18.28
CA PRO A 50 1.40 11.16 18.30
C PRO A 50 1.84 10.59 19.65
N LYS A 51 1.13 10.89 20.73
CA LYS A 51 1.43 10.35 22.08
C LYS A 51 0.81 8.98 22.33
N GLU A 52 -0.15 8.58 21.50
CA GLU A 52 -0.88 7.31 21.63
C GLU A 52 -0.92 6.59 20.26
N PRO A 53 0.25 6.26 19.68
CA PRO A 53 0.33 5.66 18.34
C PRO A 53 -0.34 4.27 18.24
N GLU A 54 -0.64 3.63 19.36
CA GLU A 54 -1.41 2.40 19.46
C GLU A 54 -2.92 2.59 19.19
N LYS A 55 -3.44 3.82 19.36
CA LYS A 55 -4.83 4.16 19.02
C LYS A 55 -4.94 4.50 17.55
N VAL A 56 -4.92 3.45 16.75
CA VAL A 56 -4.91 3.57 15.30
C VAL A 56 -6.32 3.83 14.74
N THR A 57 -6.41 4.77 13.80
CA THR A 57 -7.64 5.04 13.02
C THR A 57 -7.79 4.04 11.88
N GLU A 58 -6.73 3.83 11.08
CA GLU A 58 -6.72 2.88 9.97
C GLU A 58 -5.35 2.19 9.80
N ILE A 59 -5.36 0.93 9.39
CA ILE A 59 -4.16 0.14 9.08
C ILE A 59 -4.35 -0.55 7.73
N TYR A 60 -3.38 -0.38 6.84
CA TYR A 60 -3.30 -1.10 5.57
C TYR A 60 -2.07 -2.00 5.56
N GLN A 61 -2.27 -3.31 5.40
CA GLN A 61 -1.21 -4.32 5.43
C GLN A 61 -1.07 -5.01 4.09
N PHE A 62 0.13 -4.96 3.53
CA PHE A 62 0.51 -5.64 2.30
C PHE A 62 1.52 -6.72 2.65
N LYS A 63 1.12 -7.98 2.59
CA LYS A 63 1.98 -9.14 2.86
C LYS A 63 2.50 -9.70 1.55
N PHE A 64 3.78 -10.02 1.51
CA PHE A 64 4.45 -10.49 0.31
C PHE A 64 4.96 -11.90 0.54
N LYS A 65 4.81 -12.76 -0.48
CA LYS A 65 5.32 -14.13 -0.50
C LYS A 65 6.06 -14.35 -1.81
N TYR A 66 7.29 -14.84 -1.71
CA TYR A 66 8.10 -15.13 -2.89
C TYR A 66 8.07 -16.62 -3.21
N THR A 67 7.69 -16.96 -4.43
CA THR A 67 7.65 -18.34 -4.93
C THR A 67 8.54 -18.49 -6.15
N LYS A 68 8.85 -19.73 -6.54
CA LYS A 68 9.59 -20.02 -7.79
C LYS A 68 8.87 -19.50 -9.05
N LYS A 69 7.55 -19.31 -8.99
CA LYS A 69 6.71 -18.82 -10.10
C LYS A 69 6.57 -17.29 -10.14
N GLY A 70 7.11 -16.59 -9.14
CA GLY A 70 6.97 -15.14 -9.02
C GLY A 70 6.61 -14.70 -7.61
N THR A 71 6.37 -13.39 -7.46
CA THR A 71 5.96 -12.76 -6.21
C THR A 71 4.44 -12.75 -6.12
N SER A 72 3.89 -13.27 -5.01
CA SER A 72 2.48 -13.12 -4.67
C SER A 72 2.35 -12.06 -3.57
N MET A 73 1.32 -11.23 -3.68
CA MET A 73 0.96 -10.24 -2.67
C MET A 73 -0.42 -10.61 -2.12
N ASP A 74 -0.52 -10.61 -0.79
CA ASP A 74 -1.74 -10.79 -0.04
C ASP A 74 -2.08 -9.44 0.62
N PHE A 75 -3.30 -8.95 0.36
CA PHE A 75 -3.79 -7.67 0.87
C PHE A 75 -4.92 -7.94 1.85
N ASP A 76 -4.67 -7.68 3.12
CA ASP A 76 -5.61 -8.04 4.19
C ASP A 76 -6.60 -6.87 4.41
N SER A 77 -7.69 -6.86 3.64
CA SER A 77 -8.88 -6.04 3.92
C SER A 77 -10.20 -6.75 3.58
N SER A 78 -10.24 -8.09 3.72
CA SER A 78 -11.14 -9.07 3.06
C SER A 78 -10.56 -9.62 1.74
N SER A 79 -10.65 -10.94 1.61
CA SER A 79 -9.78 -11.82 0.81
C SER A 79 -9.81 -11.59 -0.70
N THR A 80 -8.68 -11.12 -1.26
CA THR A 80 -8.35 -11.30 -2.68
C THR A 80 -6.84 -11.53 -2.85
N SER A 81 -6.46 -12.75 -3.24
CA SER A 81 -5.06 -13.13 -3.52
C SER A 81 -4.66 -12.79 -4.96
N PHE A 82 -3.49 -12.18 -5.15
CA PHE A 82 -2.91 -11.91 -6.47
C PHE A 82 -1.92 -13.00 -6.91
N GLU A 83 -2.18 -13.64 -8.05
CA GLU A 83 -1.25 -14.52 -8.75
C GLU A 83 -0.62 -13.80 -9.96
N SER A 84 0.71 -13.75 -10.02
CA SER A 84 1.44 -13.18 -11.15
C SER A 84 1.57 -14.20 -12.29
N GLY A 85 0.80 -14.03 -13.37
CA GLY A 85 0.90 -14.89 -14.58
C GLY A 85 0.09 -14.46 -15.81
N ALA A 86 -0.52 -13.28 -15.82
CA ALA A 86 -1.50 -12.89 -16.83
C ALA A 86 -0.89 -12.07 -17.99
N HIS A 87 -1.43 -12.23 -19.21
CA HIS A 87 -1.07 -11.44 -20.39
C HIS A 87 -1.39 -9.95 -20.17
N SER A 88 -0.63 -9.02 -20.77
CA SER A 88 -0.77 -7.56 -20.59
C SER A 88 -2.21 -7.01 -20.71
N LYS A 89 -3.03 -7.59 -21.60
CA LYS A 89 -4.44 -7.20 -21.78
C LYS A 89 -5.32 -7.60 -20.58
N ASP A 90 -5.00 -8.71 -19.94
CA ASP A 90 -5.72 -9.23 -18.78
C ASP A 90 -5.32 -8.48 -17.51
N VAL A 91 -4.05 -8.05 -17.41
CA VAL A 91 -3.58 -7.17 -16.32
C VAL A 91 -4.33 -5.84 -16.30
N LYS A 92 -4.54 -5.19 -17.46
CA LYS A 92 -5.31 -3.92 -17.53
C LYS A 92 -6.76 -4.10 -17.06
N LYS A 93 -7.40 -5.21 -17.46
CA LYS A 93 -8.79 -5.52 -17.04
C LYS A 93 -8.85 -5.81 -15.54
N ALA A 94 -7.93 -6.62 -15.02
CA ALA A 94 -7.83 -6.91 -13.60
C ALA A 94 -7.61 -5.64 -12.78
N CYS A 95 -6.64 -4.80 -13.16
CA CYS A 95 -6.40 -3.51 -12.50
C CYS A 95 -7.65 -2.61 -12.53
N SER A 96 -8.36 -2.53 -13.67
CA SER A 96 -9.58 -1.73 -13.74
C SER A 96 -10.70 -2.26 -12.84
N LEU A 97 -10.81 -3.57 -12.65
CA LEU A 97 -11.79 -4.16 -11.73
C LEU A 97 -11.42 -3.86 -10.27
N LEU A 98 -10.15 -3.95 -9.91
CA LEU A 98 -9.67 -3.63 -8.57
C LEU A 98 -9.90 -2.19 -8.19
N ILE A 99 -9.58 -1.29 -9.11
CA ILE A 99 -9.81 0.14 -8.91
C ILE A 99 -11.30 0.41 -8.66
N ARG A 100 -12.19 -0.28 -9.37
CA ARG A 100 -13.65 -0.17 -9.14
C ARG A 100 -14.06 -0.72 -7.79
N GLN A 101 -13.55 -1.88 -7.39
CA GLN A 101 -13.83 -2.47 -6.09
C GLN A 101 -13.35 -1.54 -4.96
N LEU A 102 -12.12 -1.03 -5.05
CA LEU A 102 -11.55 -0.09 -4.10
C LEU A 102 -12.39 1.19 -4.00
N TYR A 103 -12.85 1.72 -5.14
CA TYR A 103 -13.71 2.91 -5.16
C TYR A 103 -15.04 2.69 -4.44
N VAL A 104 -15.68 1.52 -4.63
CA VAL A 104 -16.94 1.18 -3.93
C VAL A 104 -16.69 0.99 -2.44
N LEU A 105 -15.59 0.33 -2.04
CA LEU A 105 -15.22 0.18 -0.63
C LEU A 105 -15.01 1.54 0.03
N MET A 106 -14.29 2.45 -0.63
CA MET A 106 -14.04 3.80 -0.14
C MET A 106 -15.31 4.65 0.02
N GLN A 107 -16.35 4.43 -0.80
CA GLN A 107 -17.63 5.15 -0.64
C GLN A 107 -18.36 4.83 0.66
N ASN A 108 -18.09 3.66 1.24
CA ASN A 108 -18.69 3.22 2.51
C ASN A 108 -17.86 3.62 3.74
N LEU A 109 -16.69 4.23 3.55
CA LEU A 109 -15.84 4.73 4.63
C LEU A 109 -16.28 6.14 5.03
N GLY A 110 -16.31 6.39 6.33
CA GLY A 110 -16.49 7.76 6.87
C GLY A 110 -15.30 8.64 6.51
N PRO A 111 -15.44 9.97 6.62
CA PRO A 111 -14.31 10.87 6.41
C PRO A 111 -13.20 10.59 7.43
N LEU A 112 -11.95 10.57 6.97
CA LEU A 112 -10.80 10.60 7.86
C LEU A 112 -10.83 11.89 8.70
N PRO A 113 -10.33 11.85 9.95
CA PRO A 113 -10.15 13.05 10.76
C PRO A 113 -9.31 14.11 10.03
N ASN A 114 -9.50 15.38 10.38
CA ASN A 114 -8.82 16.49 9.70
C ASN A 114 -7.29 16.45 9.86
N ASP A 115 -6.83 16.01 11.03
CA ASP A 115 -5.42 15.91 11.36
C ASP A 115 -5.07 14.43 11.60
N VAL A 116 -4.36 13.85 10.63
CA VAL A 116 -3.90 12.46 10.69
C VAL A 116 -2.40 12.39 10.44
N ILE A 117 -1.76 11.49 11.17
CA ILE A 117 -0.36 11.14 11.02
C ILE A 117 -0.32 9.83 10.26
N LEU A 118 0.42 9.82 9.15
CA LEU A 118 0.68 8.61 8.35
C LEU A 118 2.10 8.12 8.63
N THR A 119 2.23 6.85 8.96
CA THR A 119 3.54 6.17 9.04
C THR A 119 3.57 4.93 8.17
N MET A 120 4.76 4.53 7.75
CA MET A 120 5.00 3.28 7.05
C MET A 120 6.04 2.44 7.80
N LYS A 121 5.71 1.18 8.07
CA LYS A 121 6.66 0.19 8.62
C LYS A 121 6.88 -0.92 7.62
N LEU A 122 8.15 -1.26 7.39
CA LEU A 122 8.55 -2.36 6.52
C LEU A 122 9.09 -3.51 7.38
N HIS A 123 8.49 -4.68 7.22
CA HIS A 123 8.97 -5.92 7.80
C HIS A 123 9.67 -6.70 6.70
N TYR A 124 10.86 -7.20 7.02
CA TYR A 124 11.68 -7.95 6.10
C TYR A 124 11.70 -9.43 6.48
N TYR A 125 11.88 -10.31 5.49
CA TYR A 125 12.15 -11.71 5.77
C TYR A 125 13.46 -11.81 6.55
N ASN A 126 13.44 -12.55 7.66
CA ASN A 126 14.58 -12.65 8.55
C ASN A 126 15.73 -13.39 7.85
N SER A 127 16.62 -12.63 7.21
CA SER A 127 17.90 -13.08 6.69
C SER A 127 18.94 -13.01 7.82
N GLY A 128 18.68 -13.69 8.94
CA GLY A 128 19.64 -13.80 10.06
C GLY A 128 20.34 -12.50 10.47
N SER A 129 19.65 -11.36 10.53
CA SER A 129 20.11 -10.15 11.25
C SER A 129 18.93 -9.16 11.34
N LYS A 130 18.51 -8.86 12.57
CA LYS A 130 17.45 -7.90 12.88
C LYS A 130 17.92 -6.49 12.49
N ASN A 131 17.35 -5.91 11.43
CA ASN A 131 17.32 -4.46 11.25
C ASN A 131 15.89 -4.04 10.93
N GLU A 132 15.17 -3.59 11.96
CA GLU A 132 13.92 -2.86 11.79
C GLU A 132 14.28 -1.44 11.34
N PHE A 133 14.05 -1.12 10.07
CA PHE A 133 14.16 0.27 9.60
C PHE A 133 12.80 0.94 9.73
N CYS A 134 12.63 1.80 10.74
CA CYS A 134 11.57 2.80 10.74
C CYS A 134 12.03 3.99 9.90
N ALA A 135 11.38 4.25 8.77
CA ALA A 135 11.54 5.51 8.07
C ALA A 135 10.71 6.56 8.83
N HIS A 136 11.40 7.41 9.60
CA HIS A 136 10.82 8.59 10.25
C HIS A 136 10.64 9.72 9.25
#